data_AF-A0AAX6NCG0-F1
#
_entry.id   AF-A0AAX6NCG0-F1
#
_cell.length_a   1.000
_cell.length_b   1.000
_cell.length_c   1.000
_cell.angle_alpha   90.00
_cell.angle_beta   90.00
_cell.angle_gamma   90.00
#
_symmetry.space_group_name_H-M   'P 1'
#
loop_
_entity.id
_entity.type
_entity.pdbx_description
1 polymer ?
#
loop_
_entity_poly.entity_id
_entity_poly.type
_entity_poly.pdbx_seq_one_letter_code
_entity_poly.pdbx_strand_id
1 'polypeptide(L)'
;MKKSLFCFFMFLIIFSGCSKDLPTYKLEKNADSITINGSEYAVHKLKYKNQLYLSEGEQEVTPDKYDNLKLGKQIGKTKDDLKIYKVKGDDQRIALKGFMFPVTFFKHKN
;
A
#
# COMPACT_ATOMS: atom_id res chain seq x y z
N MET A 1 -51.51 -15.65 -6.50
CA MET A 1 -50.49 -14.71 -7.06
C MET A 1 -49.78 -13.92 -5.95
N LYS A 2 -49.01 -14.56 -5.05
CA LYS A 2 -48.31 -13.85 -3.94
C LYS A 2 -46.89 -14.34 -3.63
N LYS A 3 -46.41 -15.42 -4.27
CA LYS A 3 -45.10 -16.03 -3.96
C LYS A 3 -43.93 -15.49 -4.80
N SER A 4 -44.21 -14.82 -5.93
CA SER A 4 -43.18 -14.33 -6.85
C SER A 4 -42.52 -13.01 -6.42
N LEU A 5 -43.18 -12.22 -5.56
CA LEU A 5 -42.68 -10.89 -5.17
C LEU A 5 -41.63 -10.96 -4.05
N PHE A 6 -41.62 -12.05 -3.27
CA PHE A 6 -40.72 -12.21 -2.13
C PHE A 6 -39.29 -12.59 -2.55
N CYS A 7 -39.13 -13.30 -3.68
CA CYS A 7 -37.81 -13.68 -4.19
C CYS A 7 -37.01 -12.49 -4.74
N PHE A 8 -37.68 -11.45 -5.22
CA PHE A 8 -37.00 -10.28 -5.81
C PHE A 8 -36.32 -9.40 -4.74
N PHE A 9 -36.90 -9.34 -3.53
CA PHE A 9 -36.32 -8.59 -2.41
C PHE A 9 -35.07 -9.27 -1.83
N MET A 10 -34.97 -10.60 -1.88
CA MET A 10 -33.79 -11.32 -1.40
C MET A 10 -32.56 -11.11 -2.30
N PHE A 11 -32.76 -10.93 -3.61
CA PHE A 11 -31.66 -10.69 -4.56
C PHE A 11 -31.05 -9.29 -4.44
N LEU A 12 -31.82 -8.29 -4.02
CA LEU A 12 -31.34 -6.90 -3.86
C LEU A 12 -30.42 -6.70 -2.65
N ILE A 13 -30.51 -7.55 -1.62
CA ILE A 13 -29.70 -7.42 -0.40
C ILE A 13 -28.25 -7.91 -0.63
N ILE A 14 -28.00 -8.72 -1.67
CA ILE A 14 -26.67 -9.28 -1.97
C ILE A 14 -25.78 -8.27 -2.71
N PHE A 15 -26.36 -7.25 -3.35
CA PHE A 15 -25.62 -6.21 -4.09
C PHE A 15 -25.27 -4.97 -3.27
N SER A 16 -25.64 -4.93 -1.99
CA SER A 16 -25.08 -4.01 -0.99
C SER A 16 -23.64 -4.41 -0.63
N GLY A 17 -22.84 -4.74 -1.64
CA GLY A 17 -21.40 -4.91 -1.51
C GLY A 17 -20.86 -3.60 -0.97
N CYS A 18 -20.60 -3.59 0.34
CA CYS A 18 -19.91 -2.52 1.03
C CYS A 18 -18.59 -2.31 0.29
N SER A 19 -18.55 -1.36 -0.64
CA SER A 19 -17.32 -0.88 -1.25
C SER A 19 -16.56 -0.24 -0.11
N LYS A 20 -15.76 -1.04 0.60
CA LYS A 20 -14.86 -0.54 1.62
C LYS A 20 -13.83 0.28 0.85
N ASP A 21 -14.08 1.57 0.76
CA ASP A 21 -13.10 2.52 0.26
C ASP A 21 -11.79 2.22 0.97
N LEU A 22 -10.79 1.85 0.18
CA LEU A 22 -9.48 1.55 0.73
C LEU A 22 -8.92 2.82 1.36
N PRO A 23 -8.27 2.71 2.52
CA PRO A 23 -7.76 3.87 3.22
C PRO A 23 -6.74 4.63 2.36
N THR A 24 -6.78 5.96 2.48
CA THR A 24 -5.86 6.86 1.80
C THR A 24 -4.66 7.17 2.70
N TYR A 25 -3.48 6.77 2.29
CA TYR A 25 -2.20 7.08 2.92
C TYR A 25 -1.70 8.44 2.39
N LYS A 26 -1.12 9.26 3.29
CA LYS A 26 -0.43 10.49 2.90
C LYS A 26 1.02 10.14 2.53
N LEU A 27 1.38 10.36 1.27
CA LEU A 27 2.75 10.26 0.78
C LEU A 27 3.43 11.63 0.83
N GLU A 28 4.54 11.73 1.55
CA GLU A 28 5.43 12.90 1.53
C GLU A 28 6.74 12.46 0.84
N LYS A 29 6.98 13.00 -0.36
CA LYS A 29 8.17 12.66 -1.16
C LYS A 29 9.37 13.50 -0.71
N ASN A 30 10.58 12.92 -0.74
CA ASN A 30 11.85 13.61 -0.43
C ASN A 30 11.80 14.35 0.92
N ALA A 31 11.23 13.68 1.93
CA ALA A 31 10.97 14.28 3.23
C ALA A 31 12.16 14.12 4.20
N ASP A 32 13.19 13.39 3.78
CA ASP A 32 14.45 13.16 4.48
C ASP A 32 15.50 12.67 3.47
N SER A 33 16.71 12.46 3.94
CA SER A 33 17.74 11.70 3.22
C SER A 33 18.47 10.70 4.13
N ILE A 34 19.06 9.69 3.53
CA ILE A 34 19.94 8.73 4.20
C ILE A 34 21.22 8.55 3.39
N THR A 35 22.36 8.45 4.07
CA THR A 35 23.64 8.16 3.42
C THR A 35 23.93 6.67 3.47
N ILE A 36 24.16 6.05 2.32
CA ILE A 36 24.54 4.65 2.18
C ILE A 36 25.80 4.61 1.32
N ASN A 37 26.89 4.03 1.83
CA ASN A 37 28.18 3.96 1.14
C ASN A 37 28.69 5.31 0.60
N GLY A 38 28.47 6.40 1.35
CA GLY A 38 28.88 7.75 0.97
C GLY A 38 27.99 8.45 -0.06
N SER A 39 26.95 7.77 -0.57
CA SER A 39 25.95 8.37 -1.46
C SER A 39 24.67 8.73 -0.70
N GLU A 40 24.09 9.88 -1.02
CA GLU A 40 22.85 10.37 -0.40
C GLU A 40 21.62 9.90 -1.19
N TYR A 41 20.65 9.33 -0.48
CA TYR A 41 19.42 8.78 -1.03
C TYR A 41 18.20 9.45 -0.40
N ALA A 42 17.21 9.77 -1.22
CA ALA A 42 15.98 10.39 -0.73
C ALA A 42 15.13 9.39 0.08
N VAL A 43 14.57 9.85 1.19
CA VAL A 43 13.61 9.08 1.99
C VAL A 43 12.21 9.69 1.85
N HIS A 44 11.27 8.86 1.44
CA HIS A 44 9.85 9.15 1.38
C HIS A 44 9.16 8.69 2.66
N LYS A 45 8.08 9.39 3.05
CA LYS A 45 7.28 9.06 4.24
C LYS A 45 5.86 8.70 3.81
N LEU A 46 5.35 7.56 4.29
CA LEU A 46 3.95 7.17 4.19
C LEU A 46 3.30 7.25 5.57
N LYS A 47 2.24 8.05 5.70
CA LYS A 47 1.52 8.24 6.96
C LYS A 47 0.08 7.76 6.82
N TYR A 48 -0.38 6.97 7.79
CA TYR A 48 -1.78 6.58 7.92
C TYR A 48 -2.14 6.43 9.39
N LYS A 49 -3.12 7.22 9.87
CA LYS A 49 -3.46 7.33 11.30
C LYS A 49 -2.18 7.60 12.11
N ASN A 50 -1.88 6.77 13.10
CA ASN A 50 -0.71 6.89 13.97
C ASN A 50 0.49 6.07 13.46
N GLN A 51 0.41 5.52 12.25
CA GLN A 51 1.51 4.75 11.65
C GLN A 51 2.32 5.63 10.70
N LEU A 52 3.64 5.52 10.82
CA LEU A 52 4.61 6.15 9.94
C LEU A 52 5.49 5.06 9.33
N TYR A 53 5.64 5.11 8.02
CA TYR A 53 6.53 4.21 7.28
C TYR A 53 7.54 5.05 6.51
N LEU A 54 8.80 4.62 6.48
CA LEU A 54 9.89 5.25 5.74
C LEU A 54 10.30 4.38 4.57
N SER A 55 10.57 4.98 3.40
CA SER A 55 11.11 4.22 2.27
C SER A 55 12.52 3.72 2.57
N GLU A 56 12.84 2.53 2.07
CA GLU A 56 14.15 1.92 2.29
C GLU A 56 15.11 2.25 1.16
N GLY A 57 16.02 3.19 1.38
CA GLY A 57 17.05 3.57 0.38
C GLY A 57 17.98 2.42 -0.01
N GLU A 58 18.13 1.41 0.86
CA GLU A 58 18.87 0.16 0.55
C GLU A 58 18.32 -0.56 -0.69
N GLN A 59 17.07 -0.30 -1.09
CA GLN A 59 16.48 -0.84 -2.30
C GLN A 59 17.25 -0.44 -3.56
N GLU A 60 17.84 0.75 -3.59
CA GLU A 60 18.63 1.22 -4.73
C GLU A 60 20.04 0.61 -4.75
N VAL A 61 20.57 0.24 -3.58
CA VAL A 61 21.93 -0.29 -3.42
C VAL A 61 21.96 -1.82 -3.56
N THR A 62 20.92 -2.50 -3.10
CA THR A 62 20.83 -3.98 -3.07
C THR A 62 19.50 -4.47 -3.65
N PRO A 63 19.21 -4.19 -4.92
CA PRO A 63 17.90 -4.50 -5.53
C PRO A 63 17.50 -5.97 -5.41
N ASP A 64 18.45 -6.90 -5.50
CA ASP A 64 18.21 -8.35 -5.39
C ASP A 64 17.54 -8.77 -4.07
N LYS A 65 17.84 -8.05 -2.97
CA LYS A 65 17.20 -8.27 -1.66
C LYS A 65 15.70 -7.97 -1.71
N TYR A 66 15.31 -7.01 -2.54
CA TYR A 66 13.94 -6.51 -2.67
C TYR A 66 13.16 -7.21 -3.79
N ASP A 67 13.83 -7.69 -4.83
CA ASP A 67 13.21 -8.46 -5.92
C ASP A 67 12.58 -9.78 -5.44
N ASN A 68 13.12 -10.35 -4.37
CA ASN A 68 12.58 -11.54 -3.73
C ASN A 68 11.32 -11.27 -2.88
N LEU A 69 10.99 -10.01 -2.60
CA LEU A 69 9.82 -9.63 -1.81
C LEU A 69 8.54 -9.74 -2.64
N LYS A 70 7.60 -10.55 -2.14
CA LYS A 70 6.32 -10.78 -2.81
C LYS A 70 5.24 -9.84 -2.29
N LEU A 71 4.55 -9.15 -3.20
CA LEU A 71 3.38 -8.34 -2.84
C LEU A 71 2.20 -9.21 -2.41
N GLY A 72 1.52 -8.77 -1.36
CA GLY A 72 0.32 -9.37 -0.79
C GLY A 72 -0.96 -8.64 -1.19
N LYS A 73 -1.92 -8.58 -0.26
CA LYS A 73 -3.21 -7.90 -0.46
C LYS A 73 -3.02 -6.38 -0.52
N GLN A 74 -3.76 -5.71 -1.41
CA GLN A 74 -3.87 -4.24 -1.38
C GLN A 74 -4.60 -3.81 -0.10
N ILE A 75 -3.99 -2.88 0.63
CA ILE A 75 -4.51 -2.37 1.91
C ILE A 75 -4.84 -0.89 1.89
N GLY A 76 -4.48 -0.18 0.83
CA GLY A 76 -4.69 1.26 0.75
C GLY A 76 -4.35 1.83 -0.62
N LYS A 77 -4.41 3.15 -0.70
CA LYS A 77 -3.92 3.94 -1.83
C LYS A 77 -3.43 5.31 -1.39
N THR A 78 -2.74 6.07 -2.24
CA THR A 78 -2.46 7.49 -2.02
C THR A 78 -3.55 8.36 -2.69
N LYS A 79 -3.47 9.68 -2.52
CA LYS A 79 -4.33 10.64 -3.26
C LYS A 79 -4.12 10.57 -4.77
N ASP A 80 -2.93 10.17 -5.20
CA ASP A 80 -2.55 10.02 -6.61
C ASP A 80 -2.85 8.60 -7.14
N ASP A 81 -3.73 7.86 -6.46
CA ASP A 81 -4.14 6.47 -6.76
C ASP A 81 -2.98 5.45 -6.83
N LEU A 82 -1.81 5.76 -6.25
CA LEU A 82 -0.75 4.77 -6.05
C LEU A 82 -1.21 3.75 -5.02
N LYS A 83 -1.07 2.47 -5.32
CA LYS A 83 -1.64 1.38 -4.52
C LYS A 83 -0.66 0.98 -3.41
N ILE A 84 -1.19 0.74 -2.21
CA ILE A 84 -0.43 0.25 -1.05
C ILE A 84 -0.72 -1.23 -0.84
N TYR A 85 0.31 -2.05 -0.80
CA TYR A 85 0.24 -3.49 -0.59
C TYR A 85 0.97 -3.91 0.68
N LYS A 86 0.50 -4.97 1.33
CA LYS A 86 1.32 -5.71 2.30
C LYS A 86 2.47 -6.42 1.60
N VAL A 87 3.58 -6.63 2.29
CA VAL A 87 4.61 -7.59 1.85
C VAL A 87 4.31 -8.95 2.47
N LYS A 88 4.42 -10.03 1.68
CA LYS A 88 4.19 -11.39 2.19
C LYS A 88 5.36 -11.81 3.08
N GLY A 89 5.04 -12.28 4.29
CA GLY A 89 6.05 -12.76 5.25
C GLY A 89 6.78 -11.66 6.03
N ASP A 90 6.40 -10.38 5.84
CA ASP A 90 6.97 -9.25 6.57
C ASP A 90 5.85 -8.26 6.92
N ASP A 91 5.47 -8.21 8.20
CA ASP A 91 4.38 -7.37 8.69
C ASP A 91 4.80 -5.92 9.00
N GLN A 92 6.12 -5.67 9.09
CA GLN A 92 6.69 -4.34 9.27
C GLN A 92 6.83 -3.60 7.93
N ARG A 93 6.67 -4.30 6.82
CA ARG A 93 6.90 -3.75 5.48
C ARG A 93 5.62 -3.64 4.65
N ILE A 94 5.50 -2.51 3.98
CA ILE A 94 4.48 -2.25 2.97
C ILE A 94 5.16 -1.83 1.66
N ALA A 95 4.43 -1.91 0.57
CA ALA A 95 4.92 -1.56 -0.76
C ALA A 95 3.96 -0.58 -1.43
N LEU A 96 4.54 0.46 -2.03
CA LEU A 96 3.85 1.41 -2.90
C LEU A 96 4.07 0.98 -4.35
N LYS A 97 3.00 0.86 -5.13
CA LYS A 97 3.09 0.50 -6.55
C LYS A 97 2.14 1.35 -7.39
N GLY A 98 2.68 1.98 -8.43
CA GLY A 98 1.90 2.60 -9.50
C GLY A 98 1.89 1.74 -10.77
N PHE A 99 1.12 2.15 -11.79
CA PHE A 99 1.13 1.47 -13.09
C PHE A 99 2.47 1.63 -13.81
N MET A 100 3.06 2.83 -13.77
CA MET A 100 4.36 3.16 -14.39
C MET A 100 5.47 3.45 -13.37
N PHE A 101 5.20 3.24 -12.08
CA PHE A 101 6.18 3.49 -11.03
C PHE A 101 6.74 2.15 -10.54
N PRO A 102 8.08 2.03 -10.42
CA PRO A 102 8.67 0.88 -9.78
C PRO A 102 8.10 0.72 -8.37
N VAL A 103 8.11 -0.52 -7.87
CA VAL A 103 7.67 -0.77 -6.50
C VAL A 103 8.64 -0.07 -5.56
N THR A 104 8.14 0.67 -4.59
CA THR A 104 8.96 1.25 -3.51
C THR A 104 8.56 0.59 -2.21
N PHE A 105 9.53 0.03 -1.48
CA PHE A 105 9.29 -0.60 -0.20
C PHE A 105 9.46 0.39 0.95
N PHE A 106 8.57 0.29 1.94
CA PHE A 106 8.56 1.12 3.13
C PHE A 106 8.48 0.25 4.38
N LYS A 107 9.24 0.61 5.41
CA LYS A 107 9.25 -0.09 6.70
C LYS A 107 8.65 0.78 7.79
N HIS A 108 7.90 0.16 8.70
CA HIS A 108 7.30 0.80 9.85
C HIS A 108 8.38 1.45 10.72
N LYS A 109 8.19 2.73 11.05
CA LYS A 109 9.03 3.44 12.00
C LYS A 109 8.44 3.21 13.39
N ASN A 110 9.11 2.35 14.17
CA ASN A 110 8.82 2.17 15.59
C ASN A 110 9.04 3.47 16.36
#